data_AF-A0A7X5WM87-F1
#
_entry.id   AF-A0A7X5WM87-F1
#
_cell.length_a   1.000
_cell.length_b   1.000
_cell.length_c   1.000
_cell.angle_alpha   90.00
_cell.angle_beta   90.00
_cell.angle_gamma   90.00
#
_symmetry.space_group_name_H-M   'P 1'
#
loop_
_entity.id
_entity.type
_entity.pdbx_description
1 polymer ?
#
loop_
_entity_poly.entity_id
_entity_poly.type
_entity_poly.pdbx_seq_one_letter_code
_entity_poly.pdbx_strand_id
1 'polypeptide(L)' 'DLHGGGSDLIFPHHECERAQSEAVTGVTFVRHWMHCGMVAYDGTKMSKSLGNLVFVSELGKVADPRAIRLAL' A
#
# COMPACT_ATOMS: atom_id res chain seq x y z
N ASP A 1 -5.60 17.55 0.23
CA ASP A 1 -4.32 17.73 0.96
C ASP A 1 -3.40 16.52 0.90
N LEU A 2 -3.86 15.33 1.30
CA LEU A 2 -3.07 14.10 1.32
C LEU A 2 -3.66 13.04 0.38
N HIS A 3 -2.80 12.28 -0.31
CA HIS A 3 -3.14 11.02 -0.97
C HIS A 3 -2.05 10.01 -0.62
N GLY A 4 -2.43 8.78 -0.26
CA GLY A 4 -1.45 7.77 0.06
C GLY A 4 -1.80 6.37 -0.37
N GLY A 5 -0.80 5.50 -0.30
CA GLY A 5 -0.89 4.12 -0.74
C GLY A 5 0.38 3.34 -0.45
N GLY A 6 0.48 2.11 -0.95
CA GLY A 6 1.74 1.35 -0.90
C GLY A 6 2.81 1.99 -1.79
N SER A 7 4.09 1.78 -1.48
CA SER A 7 5.21 2.25 -2.31
C SER A 7 5.18 1.70 -3.74
N ASP A 8 4.56 0.55 -3.94
CA ASP A 8 4.33 -0.06 -5.25
C ASP A 8 3.34 0.72 -6.12
N LEU A 9 2.56 1.63 -5.54
CA LEU A 9 1.60 2.46 -6.25
C LEU A 9 2.19 3.77 -6.77
N ILE A 10 3.42 4.13 -6.40
CA ILE A 10 4.10 5.34 -6.92
C ILE A 10 4.03 5.38 -8.45
N PHE A 11 4.38 4.25 -9.07
CA PHE A 11 4.34 4.10 -10.52
C PHE A 11 3.85 2.69 -10.90
N PRO A 12 2.97 2.56 -11.91
CA PRO A 12 2.40 3.64 -12.72
C PRO A 12 1.18 4.32 -12.07
N HIS A 13 0.63 3.75 -11.00
CA HIS A 13 -0.72 4.08 -10.54
C HIS A 13 -0.92 5.55 -10.16
N HIS A 14 -0.22 6.04 -9.13
CA HIS A 14 -0.36 7.43 -8.67
C HIS A 14 0.12 8.45 -9.71
N GLU A 15 1.12 8.10 -10.51
CA GLU A 15 1.58 8.94 -11.62
C GLU A 15 0.46 9.15 -12.66
N CYS A 16 -0.26 8.08 -13.01
CA CYS A 16 -1.42 8.15 -13.90
C CYS A 16 -2.59 8.91 -13.26
N GLU A 17 -2.87 8.71 -11.97
CA GLU A 17 -3.93 9.45 -11.27
C GLU A 17 -3.67 10.96 -11.25
N ARG A 18 -2.42 11.37 -11.00
CA ARG A 18 -2.01 12.77 -11.10
C ARG A 18 -2.23 13.29 -12.50
N ALA A 19 -1.70 12.60 -13.52
CA ALA A 19 -1.83 13.03 -14.91
C ALA A 19 -3.30 13.17 -15.34
N GLN A 20 -4.15 12.20 -15.02
CA GLN A 20 -5.57 12.20 -15.37
C GLN A 20 -6.32 13.35 -14.67
N SER A 21 -6.13 13.49 -13.36
CA SER A 21 -6.86 14.47 -12.55
C SER A 21 -6.48 15.90 -12.93
N GLU A 22 -5.18 16.17 -13.06
CA GLU A 22 -4.69 17.52 -13.38
C GLU A 22 -4.99 17.90 -14.83
N ALA A 23 -4.96 16.95 -15.78
CA ALA A 23 -5.33 17.21 -17.16
C ALA A 23 -6.81 17.58 -17.33
N VAL A 24 -7.71 16.95 -16.57
CA VAL A 24 -9.16 17.22 -16.67
C VAL A 24 -9.56 18.48 -15.91
N THR A 25 -8.95 18.74 -14.75
CA THR A 25 -9.38 19.81 -13.85
C THR A 25 -8.58 21.10 -14.00
N GLY A 26 -7.35 21.03 -14.54
CA GLY A 26 -6.44 22.18 -14.66
C GLY A 26 -5.91 22.69 -13.31
N VAL A 27 -6.11 21.96 -12.21
CA VAL A 27 -5.64 22.33 -10.88
C VAL A 27 -4.84 21.20 -10.25
N THR A 28 -3.99 21.52 -9.27
CA THR A 28 -3.20 20.54 -8.54
C THR A 28 -4.10 19.49 -7.87
N PHE A 29 -3.85 18.21 -8.15
CA PHE A 29 -4.68 17.12 -7.61
C PHE A 29 -4.42 16.90 -6.11
N VAL A 30 -3.15 16.77 -5.72
CA VAL A 30 -2.73 16.41 -4.36
C VAL A 30 -1.49 17.22 -3.98
N ARG A 31 -1.46 17.77 -2.77
CA ARG A 31 -0.33 18.56 -2.26
C ARG A 31 0.76 17.70 -1.62
N HIS A 32 0.38 16.59 -0.99
CA HIS A 32 1.28 15.71 -0.26
C HIS A 32 0.96 14.25 -0.54
N TRP A 33 1.97 13.51 -1.01
CA TRP A 33 1.89 12.09 -1.25
C TRP A 33 2.53 11.31 -0.11
N MET A 34 1.84 10.27 0.39
CA MET A 34 2.33 9.42 1.48
C MET A 34 2.39 7.97 1.03
N HIS A 35 3.55 7.32 1.19
CA HIS A 35 3.74 5.94 0.75
C HIS A 35 4.19 5.05 1.89
N CYS A 36 3.46 3.97 2.13
CA CYS A 36 3.81 2.96 3.11
C CYS A 36 4.83 1.97 2.53
N GLY A 37 5.81 1.58 3.35
CA GLY A 37 6.79 0.55 3.00
C GLY A 37 6.14 -0.82 2.82
N MET A 38 6.79 -1.67 2.03
CA MET A 38 6.35 -3.05 1.81
C MET A 38 6.64 -3.92 3.04
N VAL A 39 5.71 -4.81 3.36
CA VAL A 39 5.94 -5.88 4.34
C VAL A 39 6.57 -7.09 3.64
N ALA A 40 7.59 -7.67 4.29
CA ALA A 40 8.26 -8.89 3.84
C ALA A 40 7.93 -10.06 4.78
N TYR A 41 7.91 -11.28 4.22
CA TYR A 41 7.81 -12.53 4.94
C TYR A 41 9.15 -13.26 4.83
N ASP A 42 9.79 -13.55 5.97
CA ASP A 42 11.13 -14.14 6.05
C ASP A 42 12.16 -13.45 5.15
N GLY A 43 12.21 -12.12 5.21
CA GLY A 43 13.11 -11.29 4.40
C GLY A 43 12.76 -11.22 2.91
N THR A 44 11.71 -11.91 2.48
CA THR A 44 11.27 -11.96 1.08
C THR A 44 10.00 -11.14 0.88
N LYS A 45 9.90 -10.38 -0.23
CA LYS A 45 8.67 -9.67 -0.59
C LYS A 45 7.49 -10.65 -0.65
N MET A 46 6.35 -10.27 -0.07
CA MET A 46 5.10 -11.03 -0.23
C MET A 46 4.50 -10.80 -1.63
N SER A 47 4.13 -11.87 -2.33
CA SER A 47 3.42 -11.80 -3.61
C SER A 47 2.58 -13.05 -3.90
N LYS A 48 1.53 -12.89 -4.70
CA LYS A 48 0.70 -14.02 -5.17
C LYS A 48 1.52 -15.04 -5.97
N SER A 49 2.45 -14.58 -6.81
CA SER A 49 3.25 -15.44 -7.69
C SER A 49 4.26 -16.29 -6.93
N LEU A 50 4.75 -15.82 -5.77
CA LEU A 50 5.63 -16.59 -4.89
C LEU A 50 4.87 -17.54 -3.97
N GLY A 51 3.53 -17.46 -3.92
CA GLY A 51 2.70 -18.29 -3.04
C GLY A 51 2.93 -18.04 -1.54
N ASN A 52 3.61 -16.95 -1.18
CA ASN A 52 4.04 -16.64 0.19
C ASN A 52 3.14 -15.60 0.88
N LEU A 53 1.87 -15.51 0.48
CA LEU A 53 0.93 -14.59 1.11
C LEU A 53 0.46 -15.11 2.46
N VAL A 54 0.54 -14.25 3.47
CA VAL A 54 -0.14 -14.46 4.75
C VAL A 54 -1.40 -13.61 4.78
N PHE A 55 -2.55 -14.25 4.92
CA PHE A 55 -3.83 -13.56 4.98
C PHE A 55 -4.13 -13.09 6.41
N VAL A 56 -4.51 -11.82 6.55
CA VAL A 56 -4.90 -11.23 7.85
C VAL A 56 -6.04 -12.01 8.51
N SER A 57 -6.96 -12.59 7.71
CA SER A 57 -8.06 -13.43 8.19
C SER A 57 -7.59 -14.72 8.87
N GLU A 58 -6.48 -15.30 8.40
CA GLU A 58 -5.90 -16.51 9.01
C GLU A 58 -5.04 -16.15 10.23
N LEU A 59 -4.30 -15.04 10.14
CA LEU A 59 -3.53 -14.46 11.25
C LEU A 59 -4.42 -14.17 12.47
N GLY A 60 -5.61 -13.61 12.26
CA GLY A 60 -6.57 -13.31 13.33
C GLY A 60 -7.16 -14.54 14.03
N LYS A 61 -7.03 -15.75 13.45
CA LYS A 61 -7.46 -16.99 14.12
C LYS A 61 -6.44 -17.48 15.15
N VAL A 62 -5.18 -17.05 15.03
CA VAL A 62 -4.06 -17.55 15.84
C VAL A 62 -3.42 -16.48 16.73
N ALA A 63 -3.73 -15.19 16.53
CA ALA A 63 -3.21 -14.08 17.33
C ALA A 63 -4.27 -12.98 17.58
N ASP A 64 -4.18 -12.29 18.72
CA ASP A 64 -5.02 -11.12 19.01
C ASP A 64 -4.76 -10.02 17.96
N PRO A 65 -5.80 -9.45 17.30
CA PRO A 65 -5.62 -8.39 16.30
C PRO A 65 -4.82 -7.17 16.78
N ARG A 66 -4.83 -6.86 18.07
CA ARG A 66 -4.03 -5.77 18.65
C ARG A 66 -2.55 -6.12 18.70
N ALA A 67 -2.21 -7.38 18.93
CA ALA A 67 -0.83 -7.84 18.87
C ALA A 67 -0.30 -7.81 17.43
N ILE A 68 -1.13 -8.21 16.45
CA ILE A 68 -0.81 -8.07 15.02
C ILE A 68 -0.55 -6.61 14.68
N ARG A 69 -1.42 -5.69 15.11
CA ARG A 69 -1.26 -4.24 14.91
C ARG A 69 0.02 -3.70 15.54
N LEU A 70 0.39 -4.17 16.73
CA LEU A 70 1.59 -3.72 17.43
C LEU A 70 2.88 -4.12 16.70
N ALA A 71 2.84 -5.24 15.96
CA ALA A 71 4.00 -5.77 15.23
C ALA A 71 4.23 -5.14 13.85
N LEU A 72 3.29 -4.32 13.36
CA LEU A 72 3.36 -3.59 12.09
C LEU A 72 3.92 -2.18 12.30
#